data_AF-A0A4Z1BF44-F1
#
_entry.id   AF-A0A4Z1BF44-F1
#
_cell.length_a   1.000
_cell.length_b   1.000
_cell.length_c   1.000
_cell.angle_alpha   90.00
_cell.angle_beta   90.00
_cell.angle_gamma   90.00
#
_symmetry.space_group_name_H-M   'P 1'
#
loop_
_entity.id
_entity.type
_entity.pdbx_description
1 polymer ?
#
loop_
_entity_poly.entity_id
_entity_poly.type
_entity_poly.pdbx_seq_one_letter_code
_entity_poly.pdbx_strand_id
1 'polypeptide(L)' 'MSVQLHHRISGEGEPLILLHGLFGSLDNLGVIARGLQGNWQIHALDQRNHG' A
#
# COMPACT_ATOMS: atom_id res chain seq x y z
N MET A 1 0.84 6.88 21.35
CA MET A 1 1.22 5.50 21.01
C MET A 1 1.18 5.34 19.50
N SER A 2 2.24 4.83 18.89
CA SER A 2 2.22 4.42 17.48
C SER A 2 1.78 2.96 17.35
N VAL A 3 1.23 2.60 16.20
CA VAL A 3 0.79 1.23 15.88
C VAL A 3 1.58 0.78 14.66
N GLN A 4 2.07 -0.46 14.65
CA GLN A 4 2.64 -1.06 13.45
C GLN A 4 1.54 -1.63 12.56
N LEU A 5 1.58 -1.34 11.27
CA LEU A 5 0.65 -1.86 10.27
C LEU A 5 1.38 -2.79 9.31
N HIS A 6 0.68 -3.81 8.82
CA HIS A 6 1.19 -4.63 7.72
C HIS A 6 1.29 -3.76 6.46
N HIS A 7 2.40 -3.90 5.74
CA HIS A 7 2.71 -3.04 4.61
C HIS A 7 3.65 -3.71 3.63
N ARG A 8 3.64 -3.20 2.39
CA ARG A 8 4.58 -3.54 1.32
C ARG A 8 5.06 -2.25 0.67
N ILE A 9 6.38 -2.07 0.63
CA ILE A 9 7.02 -0.96 -0.09
C ILE A 9 7.67 -1.50 -1.35
N SER A 10 7.48 -0.82 -2.48
CA SER A 10 8.04 -1.21 -3.78
C SER A 10 8.24 0.01 -4.68
N GLY A 11 9.17 -0.08 -5.62
CA GLY A 11 9.52 1.05 -6.49
C GLY A 11 10.38 2.09 -5.78
N GLU A 12 10.68 3.16 -6.52
CA GLU A 12 11.55 4.25 -6.10
C GLU A 12 10.95 5.60 -6.54
N GLY A 13 11.40 6.71 -5.96
CA GLY A 13 10.89 8.05 -6.27
C GLY A 13 10.00 8.63 -5.18
N GLU A 14 9.09 9.53 -5.55
CA GLU A 14 8.21 10.20 -4.59
C GLU A 14 7.23 9.20 -3.96
N PRO A 15 6.96 9.27 -2.64
CA PRO A 15 6.06 8.34 -1.98
C PRO A 15 4.61 8.49 -2.45
N LEU A 16 3.99 7.36 -2.79
CA LEU A 16 2.55 7.28 -3.08
C LEU A 16 1.92 6.22 -2.17
N ILE A 17 0.96 6.64 -1.35
CA ILE A 17 0.28 5.76 -0.39
C ILE A 17 -0.99 5.19 -1.02
N LEU A 18 -1.13 3.86 -0.97
CA LEU A 18 -2.32 3.15 -1.44
C LEU A 18 -3.14 2.64 -0.24
N LEU A 19 -4.40 3.07 -0.15
CA LEU A 19 -5.34 2.68 0.89
C LEU A 19 -6.53 1.94 0.29
N HIS A 20 -6.79 0.72 0.75
CA HIS A 20 -7.97 -0.06 0.35
C HIS A 20 -9.25 0.44 1.05
N GLY A 21 -10.41 -0.01 0.58
CA GLY A 21 -11.72 0.30 1.20
C GLY A 21 -12.19 -0.76 2.21
N LEU A 22 -13.49 -0.71 2.54
CA LEU A 22 -14.16 -1.66 3.45
C LEU A 22 -13.98 -3.11 2.97
N PHE A 23 -13.67 -4.02 3.91
CA PHE A 23 -13.38 -5.45 3.65
C PHE A 23 -12.21 -5.69 2.68
N GLY A 24 -11.34 -4.70 2.49
CA GLY A 24 -10.16 -4.82 1.65
C GLY A 24 -8.88 -5.19 2.42
N SER A 25 -7.83 -5.42 1.64
CA SER A 25 -6.43 -5.55 2.01
C SER A 25 -5.55 -4.90 0.94
N LEU A 26 -4.25 -4.74 1.22
CA LEU A 26 -3.27 -4.18 0.30
C LEU A 26 -3.18 -4.95 -1.03
N ASP A 27 -3.51 -6.24 -1.03
CA ASP A 27 -3.45 -7.07 -2.24
C ASP A 27 -4.57 -6.71 -3.24
N ASN A 28 -5.70 -6.12 -2.78
CA ASN A 28 -6.75 -5.64 -3.69
C ASN A 28 -6.26 -4.55 -4.65
N LEU A 29 -5.23 -3.78 -4.27
CA LEU A 29 -4.65 -2.73 -5.09
C LEU A 29 -3.37 -3.19 -5.82
N GLY A 30 -3.05 -4.49 -5.80
CA GLY A 30 -1.78 -5.01 -6.30
C GLY A 30 -1.50 -4.76 -7.79
N VAL A 31 -2.53 -4.77 -8.64
CA VAL A 31 -2.37 -4.42 -10.08
C VAL A 31 -2.03 -2.94 -10.25
N ILE A 32 -2.69 -2.08 -9.48
CA ILE A 32 -2.45 -0.63 -9.49
C ILE A 32 -1.03 -0.34 -8.98
N ALA A 33 -0.62 -0.96 -7.87
CA ALA A 33 0.73 -0.83 -7.32
C ALA A 33 1.81 -1.19 -8.36
N ARG A 34 1.66 -2.33 -9.06
CA ARG A 34 2.62 -2.75 -10.10
C ARG A 34 2.69 -1.82 -11.29
N GLY A 35 1.58 -1.19 -11.66
CA GLY A 35 1.54 -0.21 -12.76
C GLY A 35 2.18 1.13 -12.41
N LEU A 36 2.20 1.50 -11.12
CA LEU A 36 2.69 2.80 -10.67
C LEU A 36 4.13 2.76 -10.13
N GLN A 37 4.65 1.59 -9.73
CA GLN A 37 5.99 1.46 -9.11
C GLN A 37 7.17 1.88 -10.00
N GLY A 38 6.96 2.09 -11.31
CA GLY A 38 8.00 2.60 -12.21
C GLY A 38 8.27 4.10 -12.03
N ASN A 39 7.33 4.85 -11.46
CA ASN A 39 7.42 6.30 -11.29
C ASN A 39 7.37 6.76 -9.82
N TRP A 40 6.93 5.88 -8.91
CA TRP A 40 6.66 6.21 -7.52
C TRP A 40 7.21 5.14 -6.59
N GLN A 41 7.62 5.55 -5.38
CA GLN A 41 7.80 4.61 -4.28
C GLN A 41 6.41 4.31 -3.70
N ILE A 42 5.89 3.13 -3.98
CA ILE A 42 4.56 2.71 -3.55
C ILE A 42 4.63 2.23 -2.10
N HIS A 43 3.76 2.79 -1.27
CA HIS A 43 3.50 2.36 0.11
C HIS A 43 2.09 1.76 0.18
N ALA A 44 1.98 0.44 0.05
CA ALA A 44 0.71 -0.26 0.18
C ALA A 44 0.55 -0.75 1.63
N LEU A 45 -0.57 -0.42 2.26
CA LEU A 45 -0.81 -0.64 3.70
C LEU A 45 -2.10 -1.44 3.90
N ASP A 46 -2.10 -2.34 4.88
CA ASP A 46 -3.35 -2.79 5.48
C ASP A 46 -3.78 -1.81 6.58
N GLN A 47 -5.03 -1.38 6.53
CA GLN A 47 -5.61 -0.58 7.59
C GLN A 47 -5.72 -1.40 8.88
N ARG A 48 -5.87 -0.71 10.03
CA ARG A 48 -6.02 -1.39 11.33
C ARG A 48 -7.13 -2.44 11.27
N ASN A 49 -6.85 -3.63 11.80
CA ASN A 49 -7.77 -4.77 11.83
C ASN A 49 -8.19 -5.29 10.44
N HIS A 50 -7.39 -5.02 9.40
CA HIS A 50 -7.52 -5.59 8.06
C HIS A 50 -6.19 -6.26 7.71
N GLY A 51 -6.22 -7.15 6.70
CA GLY A 51 -5.05 -7.96 6.33
C GLY A 51 -4.82 -9.11 7.29
#